data_AF-A0A432U5D5-F1
#
_entry.id   AF-A0A432U5D5-F1
#
_cell.length_a   1.000
_cell.length_b   1.000
_cell.length_c   1.000
_cell.angle_alpha   90.00
_cell.angle_beta   90.00
_cell.angle_gamma   90.00
#
_symmetry.space_group_name_H-M   'P 1'
#
loop_
_entity.id
_entity.type
_entity.pdbx_description
1 polymer ?
#
loop_
_entity_poly.entity_id
_entity_poly.type
_entity_poly.pdbx_seq_one_letter_code
_entity_poly.pdbx_strand_id
1 'polypeptide(L)'
;MLSNEHTPLFANESGPIKEVHAFWLAGMSCDGCSIAAVGAKNPSVEQLIHQQIPGLPKIILHHPVLAVEAGHRFMEPYYKAVRGELGATYVVLYEGSVADEDIAKETGG
;
A
#
# COMPACT_ATOMS: atom_id res chain seq x y z
N MET A 1 20.15 -36.02 26.17
CA MET A 1 20.41 -34.67 25.64
C MET A 1 19.34 -34.44 24.59
N LEU A 2 18.22 -33.80 24.96
CA LEU A 2 17.15 -33.46 24.02
C LEU A 2 17.52 -32.10 23.44
N SER A 3 18.07 -32.07 22.22
CA SER A 3 18.22 -30.82 21.48
C SER A 3 16.83 -30.38 21.04
N ASN A 4 16.21 -29.51 21.85
CA ASN A 4 14.97 -28.85 21.49
C ASN A 4 15.27 -27.79 20.41
N GLU A 5 15.55 -28.25 19.19
CA GLU A 5 15.57 -27.41 17.99
C GLU A 5 14.13 -27.20 17.50
N HIS A 6 13.25 -26.71 18.38
CA HIS A 6 12.04 -26.07 17.90
C HIS A 6 12.40 -24.64 17.54
N THR A 7 13.07 -24.46 16.40
CA THR A 7 13.19 -23.16 15.76
C THR A 7 11.76 -22.73 15.43
N PRO A 8 11.20 -21.70 16.08
CA PRO A 8 9.89 -21.22 15.70
C PRO A 8 9.98 -20.81 14.24
N LEU A 9 9.22 -21.50 13.39
CA LEU A 9 8.92 -21.08 12.03
C LEU A 9 8.09 -19.79 12.14
N PHE A 10 8.71 -18.67 12.52
CA PHE A 10 8.20 -17.37 12.13
C PHE A 10 8.23 -17.40 10.60
N ALA A 11 7.06 -17.32 9.98
CA ALA A 11 6.77 -17.61 8.57
C ALA A 11 7.64 -16.82 7.57
N ASN A 12 8.92 -17.14 7.50
CA ASN A 12 9.92 -16.51 6.66
C ASN A 12 10.68 -17.51 5.78
N GLU A 13 10.08 -18.66 5.50
CA GLU A 13 10.12 -19.16 4.13
C GLU A 13 9.09 -18.33 3.37
N SER A 14 9.52 -17.12 3.00
CA SER A 14 8.65 -16.05 2.48
C SER A 14 7.54 -16.64 1.61
N GLY A 15 6.27 -16.39 1.97
CA GLY A 15 5.11 -16.93 1.25
C GLY A 15 5.21 -16.65 -0.27
N PRO A 16 4.32 -17.23 -1.09
CA PRO A 16 4.40 -17.08 -2.56
C PRO A 16 4.47 -15.62 -3.01
N ILE A 17 3.97 -14.70 -2.20
CA ILE A 17 4.00 -13.26 -2.42
C ILE A 17 5.21 -12.67 -1.69
N LYS A 18 6.21 -12.20 -2.45
CA LYS A 18 7.42 -11.56 -1.90
C LYS A 18 7.29 -10.04 -1.76
N GLU A 19 6.47 -9.42 -2.62
CA GLU A 19 6.30 -7.98 -2.72
C GLU A 19 4.84 -7.65 -3.02
N VAL A 20 4.33 -6.60 -2.38
CA VAL A 20 2.99 -6.05 -2.57
C VAL A 20 3.09 -4.54 -2.78
N HIS A 21 2.55 -4.05 -3.88
CA HIS A 21 2.31 -2.63 -4.11
C HIS A 21 0.98 -2.24 -3.47
N ALA A 22 1.01 -1.34 -2.50
CA ALA A 22 -0.17 -0.78 -1.87
C ALA A 22 -0.48 0.57 -2.55
N PHE A 23 -1.42 0.57 -3.49
CA PHE A 23 -1.86 1.78 -4.19
C PHE A 23 -2.93 2.50 -3.39
N TRP A 24 -2.57 3.66 -2.82
CA TRP A 24 -3.51 4.54 -2.14
C TRP A 24 -4.08 5.55 -3.15
N LEU A 25 -5.39 5.53 -3.32
CA LEU A 25 -6.13 6.46 -4.16
C LEU A 25 -7.01 7.31 -3.26
N ALA A 26 -6.89 8.63 -3.37
CA ALA A 26 -7.76 9.58 -2.69
C ALA A 26 -8.80 10.11 -3.69
N GLY A 27 -10.08 9.93 -3.38
CA GLY A 27 -11.22 10.54 -4.07
C GLY A 27 -11.61 11.86 -3.42
N MET A 28 -12.90 12.02 -3.10
CA MET A 28 -13.41 13.11 -2.28
C MET A 28 -13.03 12.87 -0.81
N SER A 29 -11.78 13.19 -0.50
CA SER A 29 -11.10 12.90 0.77
C SER A 29 -10.78 14.17 1.55
N CYS A 30 -10.74 14.06 2.88
CA CYS A 30 -10.14 15.06 3.78
C CYS A 30 -8.75 14.62 4.31
N ASP A 31 -8.25 13.49 3.80
CA ASP A 31 -7.01 12.81 4.17
C ASP A 31 -6.94 12.39 5.65
N GLY A 32 -8.08 12.33 6.33
CA GLY A 32 -8.18 11.91 7.71
C GLY A 32 -7.83 10.43 7.93
N CYS A 33 -8.09 9.56 6.95
CA CYS A 33 -7.70 8.15 7.04
C CYS A 33 -6.20 8.00 6.84
N SER A 34 -5.60 8.79 5.95
CA SER A 34 -4.14 8.91 5.82
C SER A 34 -3.49 9.29 7.16
N ILE A 35 -3.96 10.37 7.79
CA ILE A 35 -3.44 10.82 9.09
C ILE A 35 -3.60 9.76 10.18
N ALA A 36 -4.76 9.10 10.24
CA ALA A 36 -5.00 8.02 11.20
C ALA A 36 -4.06 6.83 10.98
N ALA A 37 -3.84 6.41 9.73
CA ALA A 37 -2.96 5.30 9.38
C ALA A 37 -1.50 5.58 9.76
N VAL A 38 -0.99 6.77 9.43
CA VAL A 38 0.39 7.20 9.80
C VAL A 38 0.56 7.32 11.31
N GLY A 39 -0.53 7.64 12.03
CA GLY A 39 -0.53 7.66 13.50
C GLY A 39 -0.39 6.30 14.18
N ALA A 40 -0.53 5.18 13.46
CA ALA A 40 -0.47 3.84 14.02
C ALA A 40 0.88 3.52 14.69
N LYS A 41 0.84 2.73 15.77
CA LYS A 41 2.04 2.33 16.54
C LYS A 41 2.22 0.83 16.73
N ASN A 42 1.22 0.01 16.37
CA ASN A 42 1.23 -1.44 16.62
C ASN A 42 0.53 -2.23 15.50
N PRO A 43 1.17 -2.45 14.34
CA PRO A 43 2.48 -1.92 13.94
C PRO A 43 2.39 -0.46 13.45
N SER A 44 3.53 0.22 13.34
CA SER A 44 3.61 1.53 12.67
C SER A 44 3.78 1.39 11.15
N VAL A 45 3.46 2.46 10.41
CA VAL A 45 3.65 2.48 8.95
C VAL A 45 5.12 2.39 8.57
N GLU A 46 6.01 3.00 9.35
CA GLU A 46 7.47 2.92 9.17
C GLU A 46 7.96 1.48 9.32
N GLN A 47 7.46 0.73 10.32
CA GLN A 47 7.81 -0.67 10.50
C GLN A 47 7.36 -1.54 9.32
N LEU A 48 6.20 -1.22 8.71
CA LEU A 48 5.70 -1.90 7.51
C LEU A 48 6.58 -1.64 6.29
N ILE A 49 6.86 -0.37 5.96
CA ILE A 49 7.63 -0.02 4.75
C ILE A 49 9.12 -0.37 4.87
N HIS A 50 9.68 -0.42 6.08
CA HIS A 50 11.05 -0.85 6.34
C HIS A 50 11.20 -2.37 6.57
N GLN A 51 10.13 -3.15 6.34
CA GLN A 51 10.15 -4.62 6.48
C GLN A 51 10.64 -5.10 7.86
N GLN A 52 10.27 -4.40 8.92
CA GLN A 52 10.71 -4.73 10.29
C GLN A 52 9.82 -5.79 10.96
N ILE A 53 8.71 -6.16 10.31
CA ILE A 53 7.74 -7.12 10.83
C ILE A 53 8.00 -8.49 10.20
N PRO A 54 8.39 -9.50 11.00
CA PRO A 54 8.68 -10.83 10.48
C PRO A 54 7.48 -11.47 9.77
N GLY A 55 7.72 -12.07 8.61
CA GLY A 55 6.72 -12.83 7.85
C GLY A 55 5.79 -12.01 6.96
N LEU A 56 5.97 -10.69 6.86
CA LEU A 56 5.28 -9.87 5.86
C LEU A 56 6.08 -9.74 4.55
N PRO A 57 5.40 -9.65 3.39
CA PRO A 57 6.05 -9.30 2.14
C PRO A 57 6.63 -7.88 2.19
N LYS A 58 7.52 -7.56 1.24
CA LYS A 58 7.93 -6.17 1.00
C LYS A 58 6.70 -5.34 0.61
N ILE A 59 6.44 -4.25 1.34
CA ILE A 59 5.33 -3.35 1.02
C ILE A 59 5.92 -2.10 0.32
N ILE A 60 5.49 -1.87 -0.92
CA ILE A 60 5.75 -0.63 -1.64
C ILE A 60 4.51 0.24 -1.53
N LEU A 61 4.56 1.24 -0.65
CA LEU A 61 3.43 2.14 -0.41
C LEU A 61 3.44 3.29 -1.43
N HIS A 62 2.43 3.34 -2.28
CA HIS A 62 2.17 4.47 -3.19
C HIS A 62 1.11 5.34 -2.53
N HIS A 63 1.55 6.36 -1.81
CA HIS A 63 0.66 7.23 -1.04
C HIS A 63 0.90 8.70 -1.42
N PRO A 64 -0.12 9.44 -1.87
CA PRO A 64 0.07 10.78 -2.46
C PRO A 64 0.72 11.80 -1.51
N VAL A 65 0.48 11.66 -0.20
CA VAL A 65 1.10 12.53 0.84
C VAL A 65 2.52 12.10 1.26
N LEU A 66 2.84 10.80 1.19
CA LEU A 66 4.09 10.25 1.76
C LEU A 66 5.14 9.90 0.71
N ALA A 67 4.75 9.79 -0.56
CA ALA A 67 5.66 9.47 -1.64
C ALA A 67 6.72 10.56 -1.82
N VAL A 68 7.95 10.14 -2.15
CA VAL A 68 9.04 11.07 -2.49
C VAL A 68 8.86 11.60 -3.92
N GLU A 69 8.39 10.74 -4.82
CA GLU A 69 8.07 11.08 -6.19
C GLU A 69 6.75 11.83 -6.33
N ALA A 70 6.66 12.70 -7.34
CA ALA A 70 5.44 13.42 -7.71
C ALA A 70 5.19 13.36 -9.22
N GLY A 71 3.96 13.71 -9.63
CA GLY A 71 3.56 13.81 -11.04
C GLY A 71 3.73 12.50 -11.80
N HIS A 72 4.33 12.56 -12.99
CA HIS A 72 4.46 11.39 -13.87
C HIS A 72 5.20 10.22 -13.21
N ARG A 73 6.25 10.50 -12.43
CA ARG A 73 7.04 9.45 -11.77
C ARG A 73 6.25 8.73 -10.68
N PHE A 74 5.40 9.46 -9.94
CA PHE A 74 4.47 8.88 -8.98
C PHE A 74 3.41 8.01 -9.68
N MET A 75 2.90 8.45 -10.83
CA MET A 75 1.82 7.77 -11.55
C MET A 75 2.27 6.56 -12.39
N GLU A 76 3.54 6.48 -12.78
CA GLU A 76 4.08 5.37 -13.59
C GLU A 76 3.70 3.97 -13.07
N PRO A 77 3.89 3.63 -11.77
CA PRO A 77 3.49 2.31 -11.26
C PRO A 77 1.98 2.07 -11.30
N TYR A 78 1.14 3.09 -11.14
CA TYR A 78 -0.32 2.97 -11.30
C TYR A 78 -0.67 2.58 -12.73
N TYR A 79 -0.07 3.24 -13.73
CA TYR A 79 -0.29 2.91 -15.14
C TYR A 79 0.24 1.53 -15.51
N LYS A 80 1.34 1.07 -14.91
CA LYS A 80 1.82 -0.30 -15.08
C LYS A 80 0.84 -1.31 -14.48
N ALA A 81 0.25 -1.02 -13.31
CA ALA A 81 -0.74 -1.88 -12.69
C ALA A 81 -1.99 -2.05 -13.58
N VAL A 82 -2.54 -0.96 -14.09
CA VAL A 82 -3.72 -0.99 -14.99
C VAL A 82 -3.44 -1.77 -16.28
N ARG A 83 -2.23 -1.66 -16.83
CA ARG A 83 -1.82 -2.39 -18.04
C ARG A 83 -1.44 -3.85 -17.80
N GLY A 84 -1.40 -4.31 -16.55
CA GLY A 84 -0.92 -5.66 -16.20
C GLY A 84 0.59 -5.83 -16.33
N GLU A 85 1.34 -4.73 -16.42
CA GLU A 85 2.79 -4.68 -16.62
C GLU A 85 3.58 -4.51 -15.31
N LEU A 86 2.90 -4.45 -14.16
CA LEU A 86 3.55 -4.20 -12.86
C LEU A 86 4.52 -5.33 -12.46
N GLY A 87 4.22 -6.57 -12.85
CA GLY A 87 5.04 -7.74 -12.51
C GLY A 87 5.03 -8.14 -11.03
N ALA A 88 4.19 -7.51 -10.21
CA ALA A 88 4.08 -7.75 -8.77
C ALA A 88 2.61 -7.79 -8.31
N THR A 89 2.38 -8.36 -7.13
CA THR A 89 1.05 -8.32 -6.49
C THR A 89 0.76 -6.90 -6.05
N TYR A 90 -0.51 -6.49 -6.12
CA TYR A 90 -0.93 -5.19 -5.60
C TYR A 90 -2.27 -5.27 -4.89
N VAL A 91 -2.48 -4.29 -4.02
CA VAL A 91 -3.76 -4.01 -3.38
C VAL A 91 -4.11 -2.54 -3.63
N VAL A 92 -5.41 -2.26 -3.69
CA VAL A 92 -5.94 -0.91 -3.85
C VAL A 92 -6.58 -0.48 -2.55
N LEU A 93 -6.12 0.63 -2.00
CA LEU A 93 -6.71 1.32 -0.87
C LEU A 93 -7.39 2.58 -1.42
N TYR A 94 -8.69 2.70 -1.20
CA TYR A 94 -9.46 3.85 -1.65
C TYR A 94 -9.90 4.68 -0.43
N GLU A 95 -9.47 5.94 -0.38
CA GLU A 95 -9.81 6.90 0.65
C GLU A 95 -10.76 7.97 0.10
N GLY A 96 -11.79 8.30 0.88
CA GLY A 96 -12.84 9.24 0.47
C GLY A 96 -13.92 8.58 -0.39
N SER A 97 -14.90 9.38 -0.81
CA SER A 97 -15.98 8.89 -1.67
C SER A 97 -15.61 9.00 -3.16
N VAL A 98 -16.17 8.10 -3.97
CA VAL A 98 -16.16 8.21 -5.42
C VAL A 98 -17.22 9.24 -5.81
N ALA A 99 -16.83 10.29 -6.52
CA ALA A 99 -17.78 11.27 -7.04
C ALA A 99 -18.61 10.67 -8.18
N ASP A 100 -19.88 11.09 -8.28
CA ASP A 100 -20.71 10.79 -9.43
C ASP A 100 -20.39 11.81 -10.54
N GLU A 101 -19.55 11.38 -11.49
CA GLU A 101 -19.11 12.21 -12.60
C GLU A 101 -20.22 12.48 -13.63
N ASP A 102 -21.30 11.69 -13.65
CA ASP A 102 -22.45 11.96 -14.52
C ASP A 102 -23.18 13.23 -14.04
N ILE A 103 -23.31 13.41 -12.72
CA ILE A 103 -23.88 14.62 -12.11
C ILE A 103 -22.88 15.79 -12.17
N ALA A 104 -21.61 15.57 -11.81
CA ALA A 104 -20.61 16.64 -11.78
C ALA A 104 -20.44 17.32 -13.16
N LYS A 105 -20.56 16.53 -14.23
CA LYS A 105 -20.54 17.03 -15.62
C LYS A 105 -21.63 18.06 -15.91
N GLU A 106 -22.80 17.98 -15.26
CA GLU A 106 -23.88 18.95 -15.45
C GLU A 106 -23.50 20.36 -14.97
N THR A 107 -22.62 20.45 -13.97
CA THR A 107 -22.13 21.71 -13.41
C THR A 107 -20.76 22.14 -13.94
N GLY A 108 -20.19 21.39 -14.88
CA GLY A 108 -18.89 21.71 -15.50
C GLY A 108 -17.66 21.09 -14.83
N GLY A 109 -17.88 20.10 -13.95
CA GLY A 109 -16.84 19.53 -13.07
C GLY A 109 -16.79 20.22 -11.71
#